data_AF-A0A2E0UFH1-F1
#
_entry.id   AF-A0A2E0UFH1-F1
#
_cell.length_a   1.000
_cell.length_b   1.000
_cell.length_c   1.000
_cell.angle_alpha   90.00
_cell.angle_beta   90.00
_cell.angle_gamma   90.00
#
_symmetry.space_group_name_H-M   'P 1'
#
loop_
_entity.id
_entity.type
_entity.pdbx_description
1 polymer ?
#
loop_
_entity_poly.entity_id
_entity_poly.type
_entity_poly.pdbx_seq_one_letter_code
_entity_poly.pdbx_strand_id
1 'polypeptide(L)'
;MAVIIQLRRDTAANWTSNNPTLAAGELAIETDTDFYKIGDGSTAWTSLGYSSLPSGTAPLASPALTGTPTAPTAAAGTNTTQIATTAFVEAKPTTSVLQVQVFS
;
A
#
# COMPACT_ATOMS: atom_id res chain seq x y z
N MET A 1 38.84 5.11 -17.34
CA MET A 1 38.37 3.80 -16.86
C MET A 1 37.29 4.07 -15.83
N ALA A 2 36.04 3.67 -16.07
CA ALA A 2 34.97 3.89 -15.12
C ALA A 2 34.84 2.68 -14.20
N VAL A 3 34.83 2.89 -12.89
CA VAL A 3 34.45 1.86 -11.92
C VAL A 3 32.96 1.99 -11.72
N ILE A 4 32.22 0.92 -11.97
CA ILE A 4 30.80 0.85 -11.64
C ILE A 4 30.72 0.30 -10.22
N ILE A 5 30.12 1.06 -9.31
CA ILE A 5 29.78 0.56 -7.98
C ILE A 5 28.64 -0.45 -8.16
N GLN A 6 28.92 -1.72 -7.83
CA GLN A 6 27.91 -2.77 -7.79
C GLN A 6 27.44 -2.95 -6.34
N LEU A 7 26.14 -2.78 -6.10
CA LEU A 7 25.52 -3.10 -4.82
C LEU A 7 25.29 -4.61 -4.70
N ARG A 8 25.26 -5.14 -3.47
CA ARG A 8 24.88 -6.53 -3.23
C ARG A 8 23.39 -6.73 -3.56
N ARG A 9 23.09 -7.66 -4.46
CA ARG A 9 21.73 -7.93 -4.95
C ARG A 9 21.55 -9.41 -5.30
N ASP A 10 20.43 -9.99 -4.91
CA ASP A 10 20.04 -11.39 -5.20
C ASP A 10 18.53 -11.56 -4.95
N THR A 11 17.96 -12.73 -5.22
CA THR A 11 16.58 -13.08 -4.85
C THR A 11 16.44 -13.29 -3.34
N ALA A 12 15.24 -13.05 -2.79
CA ALA A 12 14.96 -13.26 -1.37
C ALA A 12 15.24 -14.72 -0.92
N ALA A 13 14.98 -15.69 -1.79
CA ALA A 13 15.27 -17.11 -1.54
C ALA A 13 16.78 -17.38 -1.41
N ASN A 14 17.59 -16.85 -2.32
CA ASN A 14 19.04 -17.02 -2.27
C ASN A 14 19.66 -16.29 -1.09
N TRP A 15 19.19 -15.08 -0.77
CA TRP A 15 19.63 -14.36 0.42
C TRP A 15 19.34 -15.12 1.72
N THR A 16 18.14 -15.72 1.82
CA THR A 16 17.75 -16.54 2.98
C THR A 16 18.57 -17.83 3.06
N SER A 17 18.86 -18.47 1.93
CA SER A 17 19.69 -19.69 1.87
C SER A 17 21.15 -19.44 2.24
N ASN A 18 21.75 -18.37 1.71
CA ASN A 18 23.15 -18.03 1.98
C ASN A 18 23.32 -17.43 3.38
N ASN A 19 22.29 -16.72 3.86
CA ASN A 19 22.21 -16.06 5.15
C ASN A 19 23.49 -15.31 5.59
N PRO A 20 24.06 -14.42 4.76
CA PRO A 20 25.31 -13.74 5.10
C PRO A 20 25.12 -12.68 6.18
N THR A 21 26.18 -12.41 6.95
CA THR A 21 26.29 -11.20 7.79
C THR A 21 26.78 -10.04 6.93
N LEU A 22 25.97 -9.01 6.79
CA LEU A 22 26.31 -7.80 6.04
C LEU A 22 27.14 -6.85 6.91
N ALA A 23 28.09 -6.15 6.29
CA ALA A 23 28.88 -5.13 7.00
C ALA A 23 27.99 -3.96 7.45
N ALA A 24 28.41 -3.23 8.47
CA ALA A 24 27.67 -2.07 8.97
C ALA A 24 27.49 -1.02 7.84
N GLY A 25 26.24 -0.64 7.57
CA GLY A 25 25.89 0.31 6.51
C GLY A 25 25.88 -0.29 5.10
N GLU A 26 26.15 -1.59 4.94
CA GLU A 26 26.11 -2.26 3.64
C GLU A 26 24.65 -2.47 3.21
N LEU A 27 24.28 -1.85 2.08
CA LEU A 27 22.97 -2.02 1.46
C LEU A 27 22.94 -3.31 0.63
N ALA A 28 21.91 -4.13 0.85
CA ALA A 28 21.63 -5.32 0.06
C ALA A 28 20.17 -5.40 -0.36
N ILE A 29 19.93 -5.73 -1.61
CA ILE A 29 18.61 -5.65 -2.27
C ILE A 29 18.09 -7.05 -2.60
N GLU A 30 16.82 -7.31 -2.28
CA GLU A 30 16.06 -8.44 -2.80
C GLU A 30 15.46 -8.05 -4.16
N THR A 31 15.84 -8.74 -5.24
CA THR A 31 15.47 -8.35 -6.62
C THR A 31 14.03 -8.69 -7.02
N ASP A 32 13.31 -9.43 -6.17
CA ASP A 32 12.01 -10.05 -6.44
C ASP A 32 10.90 -9.65 -5.46
N THR A 33 11.23 -8.90 -4.40
CA THR A 33 10.27 -8.52 -3.33
C THR A 33 10.20 -7.02 -3.07
N ASP A 34 10.97 -6.22 -3.82
CA ASP A 34 11.14 -4.77 -3.65
C ASP A 34 11.67 -4.33 -2.26
N PHE A 35 12.18 -5.27 -1.47
CA PHE A 35 12.80 -4.99 -0.18
C PHE A 35 14.32 -4.86 -0.28
N TYR A 36 14.87 -4.15 0.70
CA TYR A 36 16.30 -4.15 0.98
C TYR A 36 16.54 -4.28 2.48
N LYS A 37 17.76 -4.62 2.85
CA LYS A 37 18.24 -4.53 4.24
C LYS A 37 19.54 -3.77 4.26
N ILE A 38 19.83 -3.15 5.40
CA ILE A 38 21.11 -2.51 5.67
C ILE A 38 21.77 -3.31 6.79
N GLY A 39 23.00 -3.75 6.57
CA GLY A 39 23.77 -4.47 7.56
C GLY A 39 24.13 -3.63 8.78
N ASP A 40 24.21 -4.28 9.94
CA ASP A 40 24.75 -3.70 11.18
C ASP A 40 26.15 -4.22 11.52
N GLY A 41 26.71 -5.12 10.71
CA GLY A 41 28.03 -5.72 10.90
C GLY A 41 28.05 -6.97 11.79
N SER A 42 26.93 -7.41 12.36
CA SER A 42 26.89 -8.55 13.29
C SER A 42 25.72 -9.50 13.08
N THR A 43 24.56 -9.01 12.67
CA THR A 43 23.36 -9.85 12.51
C THR A 43 23.31 -10.48 11.11
N ALA A 44 22.90 -11.74 11.08
CA ALA A 44 22.73 -12.46 9.82
C ALA A 44 21.50 -11.95 9.06
N TRP A 45 21.52 -12.06 7.73
CA TRP A 45 20.45 -11.62 6.83
C TRP A 45 19.03 -11.92 7.32
N THR A 46 18.79 -13.16 7.75
CA THR A 46 17.47 -13.63 8.21
C THR A 46 16.95 -12.92 9.45
N SER A 47 17.84 -12.37 10.29
CA SER A 47 17.50 -11.64 11.52
C SER A 47 17.54 -10.12 11.35
N LEU A 48 18.10 -9.61 10.24
CA LEU A 48 18.11 -8.19 9.91
C LEU A 48 16.69 -7.69 9.59
N GLY A 49 16.38 -6.47 10.04
CA GLY A 49 15.13 -5.79 9.74
C GLY A 49 15.00 -5.41 8.27
N TYR A 50 13.80 -5.54 7.73
CA TYR A 50 13.47 -5.10 6.38
C TYR A 50 13.30 -3.58 6.31
N SER A 51 13.80 -2.99 5.24
CA SER A 51 13.46 -1.65 4.79
C SER A 51 12.86 -1.75 3.38
N SER A 52 11.81 -0.99 3.09
CA SER A 52 11.12 -1.06 1.81
C SER A 52 11.54 0.08 0.88
N LEU A 53 11.66 -0.22 -0.41
CA LEU A 53 11.34 0.75 -1.44
C LEU A 53 9.82 0.68 -1.59
N PRO A 54 9.09 1.80 -1.70
CA PRO A 54 7.64 1.76 -1.79
C PRO A 54 7.23 1.00 -3.07
N SER A 55 6.75 -0.23 -2.90
CA SER A 55 6.09 -1.02 -3.93
C SER A 55 4.67 -1.35 -3.48
N GLY A 56 3.73 -1.33 -4.42
CA GLY A 56 2.32 -1.61 -4.15
C GLY A 56 1.45 -0.40 -3.74
N THR A 57 1.97 0.83 -3.77
CA THR A 57 1.12 2.03 -3.65
C THR A 57 0.43 2.32 -4.98
N ALA A 58 -0.87 2.59 -4.95
CA ALA A 58 -1.55 3.15 -6.10
C ALA A 58 -1.00 4.56 -6.42
N PRO A 59 -1.00 5.00 -7.69
CA PRO A 59 -0.63 6.36 -8.03
C PRO A 59 -1.42 7.38 -7.20
N LEU A 60 -0.73 8.38 -6.63
CA LEU A 60 -1.39 9.39 -5.81
C LEU A 60 -2.39 10.21 -6.65
N ALA A 61 -2.05 10.47 -7.90
CA ALA A 61 -2.94 11.11 -8.87
C ALA A 61 -3.64 10.03 -9.71
N SER A 62 -4.97 10.08 -9.74
CA SER A 62 -5.82 9.24 -10.59
C SER A 62 -5.51 7.72 -10.50
N PRO A 63 -5.54 7.11 -9.30
CA PRO A 63 -5.35 5.66 -9.18
C PRO A 63 -6.42 4.90 -9.96
N ALA A 64 -6.00 3.92 -10.77
CA ALA A 64 -6.92 2.97 -11.38
C ALA A 64 -7.29 1.89 -10.35
N LEU A 65 -8.58 1.77 -10.03
CA LEU A 65 -9.11 0.72 -9.15
C LEU A 65 -9.64 -0.44 -10.00
N THR A 66 -9.41 -1.68 -9.55
CA THR A 66 -9.90 -2.90 -10.21
C THR A 66 -10.69 -3.77 -9.24
N GLY A 67 -11.62 -4.59 -9.74
CA GLY A 67 -12.50 -5.43 -8.90
C GLY A 67 -13.61 -4.61 -8.22
N THR A 68 -13.93 -4.96 -6.97
CA THR A 68 -14.94 -4.27 -6.15
C THR A 68 -14.25 -3.51 -5.00
N PRO A 69 -13.78 -2.26 -5.23
CA PRO A 69 -13.11 -1.49 -4.18
C PRO A 69 -14.06 -1.23 -3.01
N THR A 70 -13.54 -1.32 -1.79
CA THR A 70 -14.27 -1.00 -0.56
C THR A 70 -13.82 0.34 -0.01
N ALA A 71 -14.74 1.05 0.63
CA ALA A 71 -14.47 2.26 1.39
C ALA A 71 -15.36 2.26 2.65
N PRO A 72 -15.02 3.03 3.70
CA PRO A 72 -15.88 3.17 4.87
C PRO A 72 -17.25 3.77 4.50
N THR A 73 -18.33 3.25 5.09
CA THR A 73 -19.67 3.83 4.94
C THR A 73 -19.81 5.07 5.81
N ALA A 74 -20.07 6.22 5.19
CA ALA A 74 -20.32 7.48 5.88
C ALA A 74 -21.63 7.42 6.69
N ALA A 75 -21.72 8.20 7.77
CA ALA A 75 -22.98 8.41 8.49
C ALA A 75 -23.95 9.27 7.65
N ALA A 76 -25.25 9.13 7.87
CA ALA A 76 -26.25 9.96 7.20
C ALA A 76 -26.02 11.47 7.47
N GLY A 77 -26.19 12.31 6.46
CA GLY A 77 -25.97 13.76 6.57
C GLY A 77 -24.50 14.20 6.48
N THR A 78 -23.55 13.28 6.27
CA THR A 78 -22.13 13.63 6.06
C THR A 78 -21.94 14.47 4.80
N ASN A 79 -21.31 15.64 4.93
CA ASN A 79 -20.94 16.53 3.82
C ASN A 79 -19.42 16.81 3.87
N THR A 80 -18.64 15.89 3.28
CA THR A 80 -17.18 15.95 3.23
C THR A 80 -16.68 15.44 1.87
N THR A 81 -15.36 15.38 1.68
CA THR A 81 -14.72 14.83 0.47
C THR A 81 -14.53 13.31 0.50
N GLN A 82 -15.15 12.59 1.44
CA GLN A 82 -15.11 11.14 1.50
C GLN A 82 -15.81 10.50 0.28
N ILE A 83 -15.27 9.39 -0.22
CA ILE A 83 -15.91 8.60 -1.29
C ILE A 83 -17.26 8.06 -0.80
N ALA A 84 -18.33 8.29 -1.55
CA ALA A 84 -19.64 7.73 -1.28
C ALA A 84 -19.70 6.23 -1.66
N THR A 85 -20.01 5.36 -0.70
CA THR A 85 -20.25 3.93 -0.95
C THR A 85 -21.69 3.68 -1.43
N THR A 86 -21.93 2.53 -2.07
CA THR A 86 -23.29 2.11 -2.45
C THR A 86 -24.23 2.02 -1.25
N ALA A 87 -23.75 1.47 -0.13
CA ALA A 87 -24.50 1.41 1.13
C ALA A 87 -24.90 2.79 1.66
N PHE A 88 -24.03 3.80 1.53
CA PHE A 88 -24.37 5.18 1.91
C PHE A 88 -25.46 5.78 1.00
N VAL A 89 -25.37 5.54 -0.31
CA VAL A 89 -26.36 6.04 -1.28
C VAL A 89 -27.72 5.38 -1.05
N GLU A 90 -27.76 4.08 -0.78
CA GLU A 90 -29.00 3.34 -0.49
C GLU A 90 -29.64 3.76 0.85
N ALA A 91 -28.83 4.08 1.85
CA ALA A 91 -29.32 4.55 3.15
C ALA A 91 -29.79 6.03 3.15
N LYS A 92 -29.63 6.77 2.05
CA LYS A 92 -30.02 8.19 2.00
C LYS A 92 -31.55 8.29 2.09
N PRO A 93 -32.11 8.97 3.12
CA PRO A 93 -33.56 9.09 3.26
C PRO A 93 -34.12 9.87 2.07
N THR A 94 -34.92 9.19 1.24
CA THR A 94 -35.76 9.85 0.24
C THR A 94 -36.82 10.62 1.00
N THR A 95 -36.65 11.94 1.11
CA THR A 95 -37.70 12.81 1.63
C THR A 95 -38.90 12.69 0.70
N SER A 96 -39.84 11.81 1.05
CA SER A 96 -41.15 11.75 0.41
C SER A 96 -41.86 13.05 0.75
N VAL A 97 -41.88 13.99 -0.19
CA VAL A 97 -42.83 15.10 -0.11
C VAL A 97 -44.21 14.47 -0.28
N LEU A 98 -44.94 14.35 0.82
CA LEU A 98 -46.35 13.97 0.78
C LEU A 98 -47.05 14.99 -0.12
N GLN A 99 -47.26 14.62 -1.38
CA GLN A 99 -48.01 15.44 -2.31
C GLN A 99 -49.39 15.60 -1.69
N VAL A 100 -49.72 16.82 -1.29
CA VAL A 100 -51.07 17.18 -0.82
C VAL A 100 -52.00 16.88 -1.99
N GLN A 101 -52.64 15.72 -1.94
CA GLN A 101 -53.72 15.40 -2.86
C GLN A 101 -54.85 16.33 -2.46
N VAL A 102 -55.06 17.36 -3.28
CA VAL A 102 -56.21 18.23 -3.16
C VAL A 102 -57.42 17.34 -3.39
N PHE A 103 -58.17 17.06 -2.32
CA PHE A 103 -59.47 16.40 -2.44
C PHE A 103 -60.44 17.43 -3.00
N SER A 104 -60.86 17.23 -4.25
CA SER A 104 -62.00 17.93 -4.85
C SER A 104 -63.31 17.36 -4.33
#